data_AF-A0A2G6D7D8-F1
#
_entry.id   AF-A0A2G6D7D8-F1
#
_cell.length_a   1.000
_cell.length_b   1.000
_cell.length_c   1.000
_cell.angle_alpha   90.00
_cell.angle_beta   90.00
_cell.angle_gamma   90.00
#
_symmetry.space_group_name_H-M   'P 1'
#
loop_
_entity.id
_entity.type
_entity.pdbx_description
1 polymer ?
#
loop_
_entity_poly.entity_id
_entity_poly.type
_entity_poly.pdbx_seq_one_letter_code
_entity_poly.pdbx_strand_id
1 'polypeptide(L)'
;MKATTHDKLVRLYDLILKERDYAKNFDTASLEAVTREKEDLLYQLAIVKRLDPDDRRLAEQIKRENIRNAYIYKSVLGVIKETMEFFGKRSVTSTYAADAVTVPSQVNGRLLSGKI
;
A
#
# COMPACT_ATOMS: atom_id res chain seq x y z
N MET A 1 25.37 14.25 16.70
CA MET A 1 25.71 12.83 17.00
C MET A 1 25.12 11.96 15.90
N LYS A 2 25.87 11.02 15.33
CA LYS A 2 25.33 10.08 14.34
C LYS A 2 24.49 9.03 15.10
N ALA A 3 23.22 8.85 14.71
CA ALA A 3 22.38 7.80 15.28
C ALA A 3 23.01 6.42 15.06
N THR A 4 22.95 5.56 16.08
CA THR A 4 23.52 4.21 16.02
C THR A 4 22.67 3.29 15.13
N THR A 5 23.21 2.13 14.75
CA THR A 5 22.43 1.11 14.01
C THR A 5 21.18 0.69 14.79
N HIS A 6 21.32 0.52 16.11
CA HIS A 6 20.23 0.18 17.01
C HIS A 6 19.11 1.23 16.96
N ASP A 7 19.45 2.51 17.11
CA ASP A 7 18.47 3.61 17.08
C ASP A 7 17.68 3.63 15.76
N LYS A 8 18.36 3.33 14.65
CA LYS A 8 17.73 3.26 13.32
C LYS A 8 16.78 2.07 13.20
N LEU A 9 17.13 0.92 13.78
CA LEU A 9 16.23 -0.25 13.83
C LEU A 9 15.02 0.01 14.71
N VAL A 10 15.21 0.63 15.88
CA VAL A 10 14.10 1.05 16.76
C VAL A 10 13.17 2.00 16.01
N ARG A 11 13.73 3.00 15.32
CA ARG A 11 12.93 3.92 14.51
C ARG A 11 12.19 3.22 13.37
N LEU A 12 12.85 2.29 12.67
CA LEU A 12 12.22 1.51 11.61
C LEU A 12 11.06 0.67 12.15
N TYR A 13 11.22 0.09 13.33
CA TYR A 13 10.16 -0.66 14.00
C TYR A 13 8.95 0.23 14.31
N ASP A 14 9.16 1.42 14.88
CA ASP A 14 8.09 2.39 15.16
C ASP A 14 7.36 2.81 13.88
N LEU A 15 8.09 3.05 12.79
CA LEU A 15 7.50 3.42 11.51
C LEU A 15 6.64 2.30 10.93
N ILE A 16 7.04 1.03 11.06
CA ILE A 16 6.24 -0.12 10.64
C ILE A 16 4.94 -0.23 11.46
N LEU A 17 4.97 0.12 12.75
CA LEU A 17 3.77 0.16 13.56
C LEU A 17 2.84 1.32 13.16
N LYS A 18 3.38 2.51 12.92
CA LYS A 18 2.59 3.67 12.43
C LYS A 18 1.97 3.40 11.06
N GLU A 19 2.76 2.83 10.16
CA GLU A 19 2.32 2.41 8.83
C GLU A 19 1.07 1.53 8.90
N ARG A 20 1.04 0.58 9.84
CA ARG A 20 -0.13 -0.28 10.05
C ARG A 20 -1.38 0.52 10.37
N ASP A 21 -1.27 1.49 11.26
CA ASP A 21 -2.43 2.26 11.70
C ASP A 21 -2.91 3.20 10.59
N TYR A 22 -2.00 3.79 9.82
CA TYR A 22 -2.36 4.54 8.62
C TYR A 22 -3.01 3.66 7.54
N ALA A 23 -2.53 2.42 7.36
CA ALA A 23 -3.11 1.45 6.43
C ALA A 23 -4.54 1.06 6.79
N LYS A 24 -4.84 0.87 8.08
CA LYS A 24 -6.22 0.60 8.55
C LYS A 24 -7.16 1.77 8.29
N ASN A 25 -6.65 3.00 8.42
CA ASN A 25 -7.43 4.23 8.26
C ASN A 25 -7.45 4.76 6.82
N PHE A 26 -6.76 4.09 5.88
CA PHE A 26 -6.60 4.54 4.50
C PHE A 26 -6.05 5.97 4.38
N ASP A 27 -5.18 6.37 5.32
CA ASP A 27 -4.51 7.67 5.27
C ASP A 27 -3.32 7.61 4.30
N THR A 28 -3.60 7.87 3.03
CA THR A 28 -2.63 7.76 1.94
C THR A 28 -1.49 8.77 2.05
N ALA A 29 -1.76 9.98 2.56
CA ALA A 29 -0.75 11.01 2.74
C ALA A 29 0.26 10.62 3.83
N SER A 30 -0.23 10.14 4.97
CA SER A 30 0.63 9.66 6.05
C SER A 30 1.38 8.38 5.66
N LEU A 31 0.76 7.48 4.89
CA LEU A 31 1.43 6.30 4.33
C LEU A 31 2.60 6.67 3.42
N GLU A 32 2.42 7.66 2.55
CA GLU A 32 3.49 8.12 1.65
C GLU A 32 4.65 8.72 2.45
N ALA A 33 4.36 9.56 3.44
CA ALA A 33 5.38 10.15 4.31
C ALA A 33 6.19 9.08 5.07
N VAL A 34 5.52 8.10 5.66
CA VAL A 34 6.18 6.99 6.35
C VAL A 34 6.99 6.12 5.39
N THR A 35 6.49 5.88 4.19
CA THR A 35 7.20 5.10 3.17
C THR A 35 8.53 5.74 2.82
N ARG A 36 8.54 7.06 2.55
CA ARG A 36 9.78 7.81 2.28
C ARG A 36 10.77 7.72 3.45
N GLU A 37 10.30 7.92 4.68
CA GLU A 37 11.18 7.83 5.87
C GLU A 37 11.75 6.41 6.06
N LYS A 38 10.95 5.37 5.78
CA LYS A 38 11.42 3.98 5.80
C LYS A 38 12.48 3.72 4.74
N GLU A 39 12.31 4.22 3.52
CA GLU A 39 13.27 4.07 2.43
C GLU A 39 14.62 4.70 2.79
N ASP A 40 14.62 5.91 3.34
CA ASP A 40 15.82 6.60 3.81
C ASP A 40 16.56 5.81 4.90
N LEU A 41 15.81 5.26 5.87
CA LEU A 41 16.39 4.43 6.93
C LEU A 41 16.94 3.10 6.39
N LEU A 42 16.23 2.46 5.46
CA LEU A 42 16.69 1.22 4.84
C LEU A 42 17.96 1.44 4.03
N TYR A 43 18.08 2.56 3.31
CA TYR A 43 19.30 2.94 2.59
C TYR A 43 20.48 3.09 3.56
N GLN A 44 20.26 3.75 4.69
CA GLN A 44 21.30 3.91 5.72
C GLN A 44 21.67 2.59 6.41
N LEU A 45 20.70 1.71 6.64
CA LEU A 45 20.90 0.39 7.25
C LEU A 45 21.58 -0.59 6.29
N ALA A 46 21.40 -0.44 4.97
CA ALA A 46 22.02 -1.31 3.95
C ALA A 46 23.56 -1.25 3.95
N ILE A 47 24.15 -0.17 4.48
CA ILE A 47 25.61 -0.02 4.60
C ILE A 47 26.18 -0.91 5.72
N VAL A 48 25.34 -1.32 6.68
CA VAL A 48 25.76 -2.10 7.85
C VAL A 48 25.96 -3.57 7.47
N LYS A 49 27.22 -4.02 7.46
CA LYS A 49 27.59 -5.40 7.07
C LYS A 49 27.41 -6.45 8.17
N ARG A 50 27.42 -6.03 9.44
CA ARG A 50 27.26 -6.93 10.59
C ARG A 50 26.32 -6.29 11.60
N LEU A 51 25.27 -7.03 11.92
CA LEU A 51 24.34 -6.67 12.98
C LEU A 51 24.82 -7.22 14.31
N ASP A 52 24.68 -6.43 15.35
CA ASP A 52 24.90 -6.88 16.72
C ASP A 52 23.95 -8.05 17.04
N PRO A 53 24.40 -9.10 17.76
CA PRO A 53 23.52 -10.16 18.24
C PRO A 53 22.25 -9.65 18.94
N ASP A 54 22.33 -8.56 19.70
CA ASP A 54 21.18 -8.00 20.43
C ASP A 54 20.14 -7.39 19.48
N ASP A 55 20.58 -6.84 18.35
CA ASP A 55 19.74 -6.25 17.31
C ASP A 55 19.03 -7.29 16.44
N ARG A 56 19.49 -8.55 16.42
CA ARG A 56 18.91 -9.61 15.59
C ARG A 56 17.44 -9.88 15.94
N ARG A 57 17.13 -9.90 17.24
CA ARG A 57 15.76 -10.10 17.72
C ARG A 57 14.82 -9.00 17.22
N LEU A 58 15.29 -7.75 17.24
CA LEU A 58 14.54 -6.61 16.74
C LEU A 58 14.34 -6.68 15.22
N ALA A 59 15.39 -7.05 14.47
CA ALA A 59 15.29 -7.24 13.01
C ALA A 59 14.30 -8.35 12.62
N GLU A 60 14.27 -9.46 13.36
CA GLU A 60 13.26 -10.52 13.15
C GLU A 60 11.84 -10.03 13.44
N GLN A 61 11.67 -9.21 14.49
CA GLN A 61 10.39 -8.61 14.82
C GLN A 61 9.92 -7.65 13.71
N ILE A 62 10.80 -6.76 13.24
CA ILE A 62 10.58 -5.88 12.09
C ILE A 62 10.10 -6.67 10.87
N LYS A 63 10.77 -7.78 10.55
CA LYS A 63 10.38 -8.65 9.42
C LYS A 63 8.96 -9.21 9.58
N ARG A 64 8.62 -9.72 10.78
CA ARG A 64 7.28 -10.26 11.06
C ARG A 64 6.20 -9.18 10.95
N GLU A 65 6.43 -8.00 11.51
CA GLU A 65 5.46 -6.91 11.44
C GLU A 65 5.29 -6.39 10.00
N ASN A 66 6.37 -6.34 9.20
CA ASN A 66 6.29 -5.93 7.79
C ASN A 66 5.49 -6.93 6.94
N ILE A 67 5.67 -8.23 7.17
CA ILE A 67 4.85 -9.27 6.53
C ILE A 67 3.37 -9.09 6.90
N ARG A 68 3.09 -8.82 8.18
CA ARG A 68 1.71 -8.55 8.64
C ARG A 68 1.11 -7.33 7.96
N ASN A 69 1.88 -6.25 7.80
CA ASN A 69 1.41 -5.05 7.07
C ASN A 69 1.12 -5.36 5.60
N ALA A 70 1.95 -6.18 4.94
CA ALA A 70 1.70 -6.62 3.57
C ALA A 70 0.35 -7.36 3.41
N TYR A 71 -0.04 -8.18 4.39
CA TYR A 71 -1.36 -8.81 4.39
C TYR A 71 -2.49 -7.80 4.53
N ILE A 72 -2.34 -6.77 5.39
CA ILE A 72 -3.32 -5.70 5.53
C ILE A 72 -3.49 -4.96 4.20
N TYR A 73 -2.40 -4.59 3.53
CA TYR A 73 -2.45 -3.95 2.23
C TYR A 73 -3.16 -4.79 1.18
N LYS A 74 -2.88 -6.09 1.14
CA LYS A 74 -3.57 -7.02 0.24
C LYS A 74 -5.08 -7.02 0.48
N SER A 75 -5.52 -7.07 1.74
CA SER A 75 -6.94 -7.04 2.09
C SER A 75 -7.59 -5.71 1.71
N VAL A 76 -6.94 -4.60 2.05
CA VAL A 76 -7.36 -3.23 1.74
C VAL A 76 -7.54 -3.03 0.23
N LEU A 77 -6.56 -3.44 -0.58
CA LEU A 77 -6.64 -3.36 -2.05
C LEU A 77 -7.76 -4.24 -2.61
N GLY A 78 -8.01 -5.40 -2.00
CA GLY A 78 -9.15 -6.25 -2.33
C GLY A 78 -10.48 -5.51 -2.16
N VAL A 79 -10.68 -4.86 -1.01
CA VAL A 79 -11.90 -4.07 -0.72
C VAL A 79 -12.06 -2.91 -1.70
N ILE A 80 -10.98 -2.19 -2.03
CA ILE A 80 -11.03 -1.12 -3.04
C ILE A 80 -11.47 -1.68 -4.39
N LYS A 81 -10.87 -2.80 -4.82
CA LYS A 81 -11.20 -3.44 -6.10
C LYS A 81 -12.67 -3.87 -6.16
N GLU A 82 -13.16 -4.55 -5.13
CA GLU A 82 -14.56 -4.97 -5.03
C GLU A 82 -15.51 -3.76 -5.06
N THR A 83 -15.15 -2.67 -4.39
CA THR A 83 -15.91 -1.42 -4.39
C THR A 83 -15.95 -0.80 -5.80
N MET A 84 -14.82 -0.76 -6.51
CA MET A 84 -14.77 -0.28 -7.89
C MET A 84 -15.58 -1.16 -8.85
N GLU A 85 -15.52 -2.49 -8.72
CA GLU A 85 -16.34 -3.41 -9.50
C GLU A 85 -17.84 -3.21 -9.24
N PHE A 86 -18.22 -2.98 -7.99
CA PHE A 86 -19.59 -2.67 -7.63
C PHE A 86 -20.09 -1.38 -8.28
N PHE A 87 -19.30 -0.29 -8.23
CA PHE A 87 -19.66 0.96 -8.90
C PHE A 87 -19.67 0.81 -10.42
N GLY A 88 -18.70 0.10 -11.00
CA GLY A 88 -18.64 -0.20 -12.44
C GLY A 88 -19.86 -0.96 -12.95
N LYS A 89 -20.42 -1.87 -12.14
CA LYS A 89 -21.68 -2.57 -12.46
C LYS A 89 -22.91 -1.66 -12.42
N ARG A 90 -22.89 -0.58 -11.63
CA ARG A 90 -24.00 0.38 -11.50
C ARG A 90 -23.93 1.55 -12.49
N SER A 91 -22.74 1.91 -12.96
CA SER A 91 -22.56 2.96 -13.97
C SER A 91 -22.94 2.52 -15.38
N VAL A 92 -23.17 1.23 -15.62
CA VAL A 92 -24.01 0.76 -16.73
C VAL A 92 -25.47 0.99 -16.34
N THR A 93 -25.90 2.25 -16.36
CA THR A 93 -27.33 2.52 -16.48
C THR A 93 -27.73 1.93 -17.82
N SER A 94 -28.38 0.77 -17.78
CA SER A 94 -29.14 0.25 -18.91
C SER A 94 -30.20 1.31 -19.20
N THR A 95 -29.87 2.28 -20.06
CA THR A 95 -30.85 3.18 -20.63
C THR A 95 -31.81 2.29 -21.39
N TYR A 96 -33.00 2.08 -20.83
CA TYR A 96 -34.11 1.56 -21.60
C TYR A 96 -34.37 2.58 -22.71
N ALA A 97 -33.80 2.34 -23.89
CA ALA A 97 -34.24 2.99 -25.10
C ALA A 97 -35.66 2.48 -25.40
N ALA A 98 -36.53 3.35 -25.89
CA ALA A 98 -37.95 3.05 -26.14
C ALA A 98 -38.16 1.98 -27.23
N ASP A 99 -37.09 1.51 -27.86
CA ASP A 99 -37.00 0.40 -28.78
C ASP A 99 -36.19 -0.74 -28.12
N ALA A 100 -36.87 -1.82 -27.74
CA ALA A 100 -36.34 -2.97 -27.02
C ALA A 100 -35.28 -3.76 -27.81
N VAL A 101 -34.09 -3.20 -28.02
CA VAL A 101 -32.91 -3.90 -28.53
C VAL A 101 -31.74 -3.65 -27.58
N THR A 102 -31.44 -4.65 -26.75
CA THR A 102 -30.28 -4.68 -25.88
C THR A 102 -29.03 -4.93 -26.72
N VAL A 103 -28.27 -3.89 -27.05
CA VAL A 103 -26.92 -4.05 -27.59
C VAL A 103 -25.92 -4.00 -26.42
N PRO A 104 -25.22 -5.10 -26.10
CA PRO A 104 -24.19 -5.05 -25.06
C PRO A 104 -23.04 -4.18 -25.56
N SER A 105 -22.83 -3.01 -24.94
CA SER A 105 -21.63 -2.21 -25.20
C SER A 105 -20.42 -2.93 -24.60
N GLN A 106 -19.73 -3.72 -25.41
CA GLN A 106 -18.36 -4.15 -25.10
C GLN A 106 -17.47 -2.90 -25.11
N VAL A 107 -17.30 -2.26 -23.96
CA VAL A 107 -16.26 -1.23 -23.78
C VAL A 107 -14.95 -1.97 -23.50
N ASN A 108 -14.34 -2.47 -24.57
CA ASN A 108 -12.96 -2.93 -24.56
C ASN A 108 -12.02 -1.71 -24.46
N GLY A 109 -11.49 -1.46 -23.26
CA GLY A 109 -10.09 -1.10 -23.02
C GLY A 109 -9.42 0.05 -23.79
N ARG A 110 -10.10 1.17 -24.11
CA ARG A 110 -9.44 2.28 -24.84
C ARG A 110 -9.77 3.71 -24.39
N LEU A 111 -9.88 3.95 -23.08
CA LEU A 111 -10.03 5.29 -22.50
C LEU A 111 -8.76 5.77 -21.76
N LEU A 112 -7.58 5.43 -22.28
CA LEU A 112 -6.29 6.01 -21.85
C LEU A 112 -5.37 6.30 -23.05
N SER A 113 -5.93 6.82 -24.14
CA SER A 113 -5.11 7.42 -25.21
C SER A 113 -5.59 8.84 -25.41
N GLY A 114 -4.94 9.76 -24.70
CA GLY A 114 -5.17 11.18 -24.84
C GLY A 114 -4.64 11.68 -26.19
N LYS A 115 -5.49 12.42 -26.90
CA LYS A 115 -5.15 13.61 -27.68
C LYS A 115 -6.45 14.35 -27.95
N ILE A 116 -6.53 15.59 -27.47
CA ILE A 116 -7.43 16.61 -28.00
C ILE A 116 -6.83 17.05 -29.34
#